data_AF-A0A925X131-F1
#
_entry.id   AF-A0A925X131-F1
#
_cell.length_a   1.000
_cell.length_b   1.000
_cell.length_c   1.000
_cell.angle_alpha   90.00
_cell.angle_beta   90.00
_cell.angle_gamma   90.00
#
_symmetry.space_group_name_H-M   'P 1'
#
loop_
_entity.id
_entity.type
_entity.pdbx_description
1 polymer ?
#
loop_
_entity_poly.entity_id
_entity_poly.type
_entity_poly.pdbx_seq_one_letter_code
_entity_poly.pdbx_strand_id
1 'polypeptide(L)' 'MTAQREFAKQIPYAAYMPRVPFVNEYLAEYEPAIEKALYGSATPQAALSAARERIEKVMQRFGSSSAKAGEP' A
#
# COMPACT_ATOMS: atom_id res chain seq x y z
N MET A 1 -14.59 26.59 -14.11
CA MET A 1 -14.78 25.32 -13.37
C MET A 1 -14.27 25.47 -11.95
N THR A 2 -15.15 25.63 -10.97
CA THR A 2 -14.80 25.81 -9.54
C THR A 2 -14.24 24.55 -8.89
N ALA A 3 -14.73 23.36 -9.26
CA ALA A 3 -14.25 22.10 -8.71
C ALA A 3 -12.76 21.84 -8.96
N GLN A 4 -12.27 22.07 -10.19
CA GLN A 4 -10.86 21.92 -10.54
C GLN A 4 -9.94 22.81 -9.69
N ARG A 5 -10.39 24.04 -9.38
CA ARG A 5 -9.65 24.98 -8.54
C ARG A 5 -9.57 24.49 -7.09
N GLU A 6 -10.63 23.88 -6.56
CA GLU A 6 -10.62 23.34 -5.20
C GLU A 6 -9.77 22.06 -5.10
N PHE A 7 -9.83 21.16 -6.10
CA PHE A 7 -8.94 20.01 -6.17
C PHE A 7 -7.47 20.40 -6.32
N ALA A 8 -7.16 21.46 -7.08
CA ALA A 8 -5.79 21.92 -7.27
C ALA A 8 -5.11 22.33 -5.95
N LYS A 9 -5.87 22.80 -4.95
CA LYS A 9 -5.35 23.13 -3.61
C LYS A 9 -4.83 21.91 -2.85
N GLN A 10 -5.30 20.71 -3.20
CA GLN A 10 -4.92 19.45 -2.54
C GLN A 10 -3.67 18.81 -3.15
N ILE A 11 -3.30 19.18 -4.39
CA ILE A 11 -2.16 18.59 -5.11
C ILE A 11 -0.85 18.64 -4.29
N PRO A 12 -0.49 19.75 -3.60
CA PRO A 12 0.74 19.79 -2.80
C PRO A 12 0.78 18.81 -1.63
N TYR A 13 -0.38 18.30 -1.19
CA TYR A 13 -0.51 17.35 -0.09
C TYR A 13 -0.73 15.90 -0.58
N ALA A 14 -0.82 15.69 -1.88
CA ALA A 14 -1.02 14.39 -2.46
C ALA A 14 0.31 13.61 -2.48
N ALA A 15 0.34 12.48 -1.78
CA ALA A 15 1.37 11.48 -1.97
C ALA A 15 1.00 10.61 -3.18
N TYR A 16 1.83 10.63 -4.23
CA TYR A 16 1.64 9.75 -5.38
C TYR A 16 2.11 8.34 -5.03
N MET A 17 1.28 7.36 -5.37
CA MET A 17 1.62 5.95 -5.15
C MET A 17 2.78 5.52 -6.05
N PRO A 18 3.72 4.70 -5.54
CA PRO A 18 4.81 4.17 -6.35
C PRO A 18 4.26 3.30 -7.49
N ARG A 19 4.86 3.42 -8.68
CA ARG A 19 4.52 2.61 -9.85
C ARG A 19 5.22 1.25 -9.76
N VAL A 20 4.66 0.36 -8.95
CA VAL A 20 5.14 -1.02 -8.81
C VAL A 20 4.14 -2.02 -9.38
N PRO A 21 4.59 -3.15 -9.97
CA PRO A 21 3.69 -4.15 -10.55
C PRO A 21 2.69 -4.75 -9.56
N PHE A 22 3.03 -4.72 -8.27
CA PHE A 22 2.27 -5.30 -7.17
C PHE A 22 1.48 -4.25 -6.35
N VAL A 23 1.17 -3.09 -6.96
CA VAL A 23 0.54 -1.96 -6.25
C VAL A 23 -0.77 -2.35 -5.58
N ASN A 24 -1.63 -3.07 -6.30
CA ASN A 24 -2.94 -3.50 -5.79
C ASN A 24 -2.78 -4.51 -4.64
N GLU A 25 -1.76 -5.37 -4.70
CA GLU A 25 -1.56 -6.43 -3.71
C GLU A 25 -1.07 -5.88 -2.38
N TYR A 26 -0.14 -4.92 -2.37
CA TYR A 26 0.25 -4.31 -1.11
C TYR A 26 -0.84 -3.40 -0.54
N LEU A 27 -1.61 -2.71 -1.40
CA LEU A 27 -2.71 -1.84 -0.96
C LEU A 27 -3.83 -2.65 -0.29
N ALA A 28 -4.11 -3.86 -0.78
CA ALA A 28 -5.11 -4.75 -0.20
C ALA A 28 -4.81 -5.15 1.26
N GLU A 29 -3.56 -5.05 1.72
CA GLU A 29 -3.18 -5.37 3.11
C GLU A 29 -3.51 -4.25 4.11
N TYR A 30 -3.82 -3.04 3.64
CA TYR A 30 -4.22 -1.95 4.53
C TYR A 30 -5.67 -2.06 5.01
N GLU A 31 -6.59 -2.53 4.16
CA GLU A 31 -8.00 -2.75 4.50
C GLU A 31 -8.17 -3.59 5.79
N PRO A 32 -7.61 -4.81 5.90
CA PRO A 32 -7.76 -5.62 7.10
C PRO A 32 -7.05 -5.02 8.32
N ALA A 33 -6.02 -4.20 8.14
CA ALA A 33 -5.37 -3.51 9.25
C ALA A 33 -6.25 -2.39 9.82
N ILE A 34 -6.90 -1.62 8.94
CA ILE A 34 -7.86 -0.59 9.33
C ILE A 34 -9.04 -1.23 10.05
N GLU A 35 -9.63 -2.30 9.49
CA GLU A 35 -10.74 -3.03 10.12
C GLU A 35 -10.37 -3.54 11.51
N LYS A 36 -9.18 -4.15 11.66
CA LYS A 36 -8.72 -4.67 12.95
C LYS A 36 -8.57 -3.57 14.01
N ALA A 37 -8.04 -2.42 13.61
CA ALA A 37 -7.89 -1.27 14.48
C ALA A 37 -9.24 -0.67 14.87
N LEU A 38 -10.16 -0.52 13.91
CA LEU A 38 -11.50 0.06 14.14
C LEU A 38 -12.40 -0.84 14.99
N TYR A 39 -12.37 -2.15 14.75
CA TYR A 39 -13.14 -3.12 15.55
C TYR A 39 -12.51 -3.43 16.90
N GLY A 40 -11.33 -2.87 17.22
CA GLY A 40 -10.64 -3.08 18.49
C GLY A 40 -10.10 -4.50 18.67
N SER A 41 -9.99 -5.28 17.59
CA SER A 41 -9.39 -6.62 17.63
C SER A 41 -7.86 -6.59 17.67
N ALA A 42 -7.25 -5.45 17.34
CA ALA A 42 -5.84 -5.16 17.54
C ALA A 42 -5.64 -3.67 17.81
N THR A 43 -4.53 -3.31 18.47
CA THR A 43 -4.11 -1.91 18.53
C THR A 43 -3.71 -1.43 17.12
N PRO A 44 -3.81 -0.11 16.82
CA PRO A 44 -3.39 0.41 15.52
C PRO A 44 -1.96 0.01 15.15
N GLN A 45 -1.04 0.06 16.12
CA GLN A 45 0.34 -0.35 15.93
C GLN A 45 0.47 -1.83 15.57
N ALA A 46 -0.24 -2.72 16.28
CA ALA A 46 -0.19 -4.16 16.00
C ALA A 46 -0.81 -4.50 14.63
N ALA A 47 -1.90 -3.83 14.26
CA ALA A 47 -2.53 -4.00 12.95
C ALA A 47 -1.60 -3.56 11.80
N LEU A 48 -0.93 -2.42 11.95
CA LEU A 48 0.05 -1.92 10.97
C LEU A 48 1.28 -2.81 10.87
N SER A 49 1.80 -3.32 12.00
CA SER A 49 2.91 -4.29 11.98
C SER A 49 2.53 -5.56 11.22
N ALA A 50 1.31 -6.08 11.43
CA ALA A 50 0.84 -7.25 10.71
C ALA A 50 0.67 -7.00 9.20
N ALA A 51 0.17 -5.82 8.80
CA ALA A 51 0.12 -5.43 7.38
C ALA A 51 1.51 -5.34 6.77
N ARG A 52 2.47 -4.74 7.49
CA ARG A 52 3.87 -4.64 7.05
C ARG A 52 4.46 -6.01 6.72
N GLU A 53 4.32 -6.99 7.62
CA GLU A 53 4.84 -8.35 7.38
C GLU A 53 4.25 -9.01 6.13
N ARG A 54 2.98 -8.72 5.83
CA ARG A 54 2.30 -9.25 4.63
C ARG A 54 2.75 -8.55 3.36
N ILE A 55 2.90 -7.23 3.41
CA ILE A 55 3.45 -6.42 2.31
C ILE A 55 4.87 -6.87 2.00
N GLU A 56 5.71 -7.13 3.01
CA GLU A 56 7.07 -7.66 2.81
C GLU A 56 7.05 -9.00 2.06
N LYS A 57 6.09 -9.89 2.33
CA LYS A 57 5.91 -11.14 1.57
C LYS A 57 5.48 -10.91 0.12
N VAL A 58 4.59 -9.94 -0.12
CA VAL A 58 4.24 -9.50 -1.49
C VAL A 58 5.50 -9.02 -2.20
N MET A 59 6.24 -8.10 -1.61
CA MET A 59 7.49 -7.57 -2.18
C MET A 59 8.51 -8.68 -2.46
N GLN A 60 8.69 -9.62 -1.54
CA GLN A 60 9.60 -10.75 -1.72
C GLN A 60 9.22 -11.64 -2.91
N ARG A 61 7.91 -11.93 -3.09
CA ARG A 61 7.41 -12.69 -4.24
C ARG A 61 7.80 -12.03 -5.57
N PHE A 62 7.67 -10.71 -5.66
CA PHE A 62 8.01 -9.95 -6.86
C PHE A 62 9.50 -9.70 -7.04
N GLY A 63 10.23 -9.44 -5.96
CA GLY A 63 11.70 -9.31 -5.98
C GLY A 63 12.37 -10.61 -6.43
N SER A 64 11.91 -11.75 -5.91
CA SER A 64 12.39 -13.08 -6.32
C SER A 64 12.00 -13.44 -7.75
N SER A 65 10.88 -12.89 -8.24
CA SER A 65 10.41 -13.09 -9.63
C SER A 65 11.19 -12.23 -10.63
N SER A 66 11.57 -11.01 -10.25
CA SER A 66 12.40 -10.12 -11.10
C SER A 66 13.82 -10.64 -11.34
N ALA A 67 14.37 -11.43 -10.42
CA ALA A 67 15.67 -12.09 -10.59
C ALA A 67 15.66 -13.22 -11.65
N LYS A 68 14.47 -13.77 -11.99
CA LYS A 68 14.33 -14.87 -12.97
C LYS A 68 13.99 -14.42 -14.39
N ALA A 69 13.75 -13.12 -14.60
CA ALA A 69 13.39 -12.57 -15.91
C ALA A 69 14.59 -11.90 -16.64
N GLY A 70 15.80 -12.02 -16.08
CA GLY A 70 17.02 -11.37 -16.56
C GLY A 70 18.13 -12.31 -17.05
N GLU A 71 17.84 -13.60 -17.29
CA GLU A 71 18.79 -14.51 -17.94
C GLU A 71 18.48 -14.55 -19.45
N PRO A 72 19.41 -14.10 -20.33
CA PRO A 72 19.31 -14.27 -21.77
C PRO A 72 19.57 -15.71 -22.22
#